data_AF-A0A6B3AR66-F1
#
_entry.id   AF-A0A6B3AR66-F1
#
_cell.length_a   1.000
_cell.length_b   1.000
_cell.length_c   1.000
_cell.angle_alpha   90.00
_cell.angle_beta   90.00
_cell.angle_gamma   90.00
#
_symmetry.space_group_name_H-M   'P 1'
#
loop_
_entity.id
_entity.type
_entity.pdbx_description
1 polymer ?
#
loop_
_entity_poly.entity_id
_entity_poly.type
_entity_poly.pdbx_seq_one_letter_code
_entity_poly.pdbx_strand_id
1 'polypeptide(L)'
;MVNVPAWLLRHRISVEPYAGDSAYGPRYGPPVEDVPALVAFRIRVVRDREGREVTSTATIYAGPDLAAQCPPESRITLPDGRTTRVIAVAAHTAPGLPVPESTEVSCE
;
A
#
# COMPACT_ATOMS: atom_id res chain seq x y z
N MET A 1 7.40 -2.87 19.63
CA MET A 1 6.44 -2.90 18.51
C MET A 1 6.44 -4.32 17.98
N VAL A 2 5.26 -4.95 17.87
CA VAL A 2 5.14 -6.28 17.26
C VAL A 2 4.68 -6.05 15.84
N ASN A 3 5.40 -6.58 14.85
CA ASN A 3 4.99 -6.44 13.46
C ASN A 3 4.03 -7.58 13.09
N VAL A 4 3.19 -7.35 12.08
CA VAL A 4 2.48 -8.45 11.41
C VAL A 4 3.45 -9.59 11.11
N PRO A 5 3.12 -10.84 11.50
CA PRO A 5 4.04 -11.96 11.31
C PRO A 5 4.42 -12.16 9.84
N ALA A 6 5.72 -12.20 9.55
CA ALA A 6 6.23 -12.29 8.18
C ALA A 6 5.73 -13.52 7.41
N TRP A 7 5.41 -14.62 8.11
CA TRP A 7 4.88 -15.82 7.47
C TRP A 7 3.47 -15.65 6.90
N LEU A 8 2.71 -14.62 7.30
CA LEU A 8 1.44 -14.23 6.68
C LEU A 8 1.64 -13.44 5.37
N LEU A 9 2.79 -12.78 5.23
CA LEU A 9 3.12 -11.91 4.10
C LEU A 9 3.78 -12.72 2.97
N ARG A 10 2.98 -13.58 2.32
CA ARG A 10 3.47 -14.57 1.35
C ARG A 10 3.77 -14.01 -0.04
N HIS A 11 3.28 -12.82 -0.36
CA HIS A 11 3.48 -12.18 -1.65
C HIS A 11 4.65 -11.20 -1.63
N ARG A 12 5.12 -10.84 -2.83
CA ARG A 12 6.10 -9.79 -3.07
C ARG A 12 5.51 -8.75 -4.00
N ILE A 13 5.70 -7.48 -3.65
CA ILE A 13 5.32 -6.33 -4.45
C ILE A 13 6.51 -5.40 -4.59
N SER A 14 6.49 -4.52 -5.58
CA SER A 14 7.39 -3.37 -5.64
C SER A 14 6.58 -2.08 -5.50
N VAL A 15 7.19 -1.07 -4.92
CA VAL A 15 6.54 0.22 -4.64
C VAL A 15 7.40 1.33 -5.21
N GLU A 16 6.83 2.11 -6.13
CA GLU A 16 7.43 3.35 -6.63
C GLU A 16 6.75 4.53 -5.90
N PRO A 17 7.40 5.16 -4.92
CA PRO A 17 6.78 6.21 -4.10
C PRO A 17 6.41 7.42 -4.94
N TYR A 18 5.20 7.95 -4.79
CA TYR A 18 4.82 9.17 -5.51
C TYR A 18 5.64 10.38 -5.04
N ALA A 19 6.23 11.10 -5.99
CA ALA A 19 7.15 12.22 -5.79
C ALA A 19 6.57 13.56 -6.28
N GLY A 20 5.24 13.65 -6.37
CA GLY A 20 4.51 14.83 -6.85
C GLY A 20 4.35 14.87 -8.37
N ASP A 21 3.63 15.88 -8.84
CA ASP A 21 3.40 16.10 -10.27
C ASP A 21 4.49 16.96 -10.91
N SER A 22 4.71 16.73 -12.20
CA SER A 22 5.51 17.57 -13.09
C SER A 22 4.64 18.08 -14.25
N ALA A 23 5.19 18.95 -15.08
CA ALA A 23 4.51 19.41 -16.31
C ALA A 23 4.12 18.27 -17.27
N TYR A 24 4.74 17.09 -17.12
CA TYR A 24 4.51 15.91 -17.96
C TYR A 24 3.74 14.79 -17.26
N GLY A 25 3.22 15.04 -16.05
CA GLY A 25 2.49 14.06 -15.24
C GLY A 25 3.23 13.64 -13.97
N PRO A 26 2.75 12.57 -13.31
CA PRO A 26 3.24 12.16 -11.99
C PRO A 26 4.69 11.66 -12.06
N ARG A 27 5.48 12.04 -11.06
CA ARG A 27 6.83 11.51 -10.85
C ARG A 27 6.84 10.50 -9.73
N TYR A 28 7.77 9.57 -9.82
CA TYR A 28 7.95 8.52 -8.84
C TYR A 28 9.41 8.46 -8.39
N GLY A 29 9.61 8.12 -7.13
CA GLY A 29 10.92 7.83 -6.56
C GLY A 29 11.46 6.48 -6.99
N PRO A 30 12.68 6.12 -6.55
CA PRO A 30 13.26 4.81 -6.83
C PRO A 30 12.37 3.68 -6.26
N PRO A 31 12.23 2.55 -6.96
CA PRO A 31 11.40 1.45 -6.51
C PRO A 31 11.97 0.80 -5.25
N VAL A 32 11.10 0.53 -4.28
CA VAL A 32 11.35 -0.38 -3.17
C VAL A 32 10.91 -1.76 -3.62
N GLU A 33 11.88 -2.62 -3.89
CA GLU A 33 11.68 -3.96 -4.42
C GLU A 33 11.38 -4.99 -3.33
N ASP A 34 10.75 -6.10 -3.73
CA ASP A 34 10.59 -7.31 -2.91
C ASP A 34 9.90 -7.11 -1.55
N VAL A 35 9.02 -6.12 -1.45
CA VAL A 35 8.28 -5.80 -0.22
C VAL A 35 7.36 -6.97 0.14
N PRO A 36 7.51 -7.57 1.34
CA PRO A 36 6.64 -8.65 1.79
C PRO A 36 5.23 -8.12 2.03
N ALA A 37 4.23 -8.78 1.44
CA ALA A 37 2.84 -8.39 1.57
C ALA A 37 1.87 -9.57 1.57
N LEU A 38 0.66 -9.33 2.04
CA LEU A 38 -0.52 -10.13 1.76
C LEU A 38 -1.43 -9.31 0.84
N VAL A 39 -1.73 -9.84 -0.35
CA VAL A 39 -2.57 -9.15 -1.33
C VAL A 39 -3.91 -9.86 -1.43
N ALA A 40 -4.99 -9.10 -1.25
CA ALA A 40 -6.36 -9.54 -1.41
C ALA A 40 -6.94 -8.89 -2.68
N PHE A 41 -7.09 -9.66 -3.74
CA PHE A 41 -7.76 -9.24 -4.96
C PHE A 41 -9.28 -9.27 -4.76
N ARG A 42 -9.83 -8.16 -4.27
CA ARG A 42 -11.25 -8.02 -3.98
C ARG A 42 -11.71 -6.61 -4.33
N ILE A 43 -12.80 -6.54 -5.08
CA ILE A 43 -13.46 -5.28 -5.42
C ILE A 43 -14.23 -4.74 -4.22
N ARG A 44 -13.99 -3.50 -3.83
CA ARG A 44 -14.77 -2.77 -2.81
C ARG A 44 -14.79 -1.26 -3.08
N VAL A 45 -15.78 -0.56 -2.53
CA VAL A 45 -15.80 0.91 -2.53
C VAL A 45 -14.99 1.43 -1.36
N VAL A 46 -14.07 2.36 -1.61
CA VAL A 46 -13.25 3.06 -0.61
C VAL A 46 -13.36 4.57 -0.82
N ARG A 47 -12.78 5.37 0.09
CA ARG A 47 -12.67 6.82 -0.10
C ARG A 47 -11.25 7.21 -0.48
N ASP A 48 -11.14 8.08 -1.48
CA ASP A 48 -9.88 8.73 -1.82
C ASP A 48 -9.50 9.82 -0.82
N ARG A 49 -8.36 10.47 -1.03
CA ARG A 49 -7.85 11.55 -0.18
C ARG A 49 -8.73 12.81 -0.19
N GLU A 50 -9.53 13.02 -1.24
CA GLU A 50 -10.53 14.08 -1.34
C GLU A 50 -11.91 13.68 -0.77
N GLY A 51 -12.04 12.46 -0.24
CA GLY A 51 -13.26 11.93 0.36
C GLY A 51 -14.29 11.38 -0.63
N ARG A 52 -13.95 11.25 -1.91
CA ARG A 52 -14.85 10.70 -2.94
C ARG A 52 -14.84 9.19 -2.89
N GLU A 53 -15.99 8.60 -3.20
CA GLU A 53 -16.11 7.15 -3.34
C GLU A 53 -15.48 6.67 -4.64
N VAL A 54 -14.52 5.75 -4.52
CA VAL A 54 -13.79 5.16 -5.64
C VAL A 54 -13.75 3.65 -5.50
N THR A 55 -13.66 2.94 -6.63
CA THR A 55 -13.56 1.48 -6.63
C THR A 55 -12.12 1.08 -6.41
N SER A 56 -11.89 0.19 -5.46
CA SER A 56 -10.61 -0.47 -5.23
C SER A 56 -10.70 -1.92 -5.68
N THR A 57 -9.77 -2.39 -6.52
CA THR A 57 -9.74 -3.78 -7.00
C THR A 57 -8.79 -4.68 -6.20
N ALA A 58 -7.90 -4.11 -5.39
CA ALA A 58 -7.00 -4.85 -4.52
C ALA A 58 -6.73 -4.14 -3.19
N THR A 59 -6.55 -4.93 -2.12
CA THR A 59 -6.11 -4.46 -0.81
C THR A 59 -4.82 -5.16 -0.42
N ILE A 60 -3.82 -4.42 0.04
CA ILE A 60 -2.51 -4.92 0.43
C ILE A 60 -2.33 -4.73 1.92
N TYR A 61 -1.87 -5.77 2.61
CA TYR A 61 -1.40 -5.71 3.99
C TYR A 61 0.11 -5.92 4.03
N ALA A 62 0.83 -5.07 4.73
CA ALA A 62 2.29 -5.14 4.86
C ALA A 62 2.76 -4.71 6.26
N GLY A 63 4.08 -4.75 6.45
CA GLY A 63 4.71 -4.23 7.67
C GLY A 63 4.42 -2.74 7.89
N PRO A 64 4.49 -2.26 9.14
CA PRO A 64 4.12 -0.88 9.51
C PRO A 64 4.98 0.20 8.83
N ASP A 65 6.20 -0.14 8.41
CA ASP A 65 7.12 0.79 7.74
C ASP A 65 6.68 1.17 6.32
N LEU A 66 5.76 0.41 5.71
CA LEU A 66 5.29 0.68 4.35
C LEU A 66 4.57 2.04 4.26
N ALA A 67 3.85 2.45 5.30
CA ALA A 67 3.11 3.72 5.29
C ALA A 67 4.00 4.93 5.00
N ALA A 68 5.27 4.91 5.43
CA ALA A 68 6.22 5.99 5.18
C ALA A 68 6.76 6.01 3.74
N GLN A 69 6.67 4.89 3.02
CA GLN A 69 7.26 4.70 1.69
C GLN A 69 6.22 4.67 0.58
N CYS A 70 4.93 4.67 0.94
CA CYS A 70 3.84 4.42 0.00
C CYS A 70 2.73 5.48 0.18
N PRO A 71 3.00 6.78 -0.06
CA PRO A 71 1.94 7.78 -0.03
C PRO A 71 0.84 7.47 -1.06
N PRO A 72 -0.39 8.03 -0.90
CA PRO A 72 -1.39 8.02 -1.95
C PRO A 72 -0.79 8.46 -3.29
N GLU A 73 -1.28 7.90 -4.38
CA GLU A 73 -0.77 8.03 -5.75
C GLU A 73 0.49 7.25 -6.10
N SER A 74 1.13 6.58 -5.14
CA SER A 74 2.26 5.69 -5.43
C SER A 74 1.85 4.57 -6.39
N ARG A 75 2.81 4.09 -7.19
CA ARG A 75 2.59 2.92 -8.04
C ARG A 75 3.03 1.67 -7.30
N ILE A 76 2.24 0.62 -7.45
CA ILE A 76 2.56 -0.69 -6.89
C ILE A 76 2.48 -1.71 -8.00
N THR A 77 3.54 -2.49 -8.18
CA THR A 77 3.48 -3.71 -8.99
C THR A 77 3.06 -4.87 -8.10
N LEU A 78 1.90 -5.44 -8.43
CA LEU A 78 1.27 -6.55 -7.73
C LEU A 78 1.96 -7.89 -8.06
N PRO A 79 1.70 -8.95 -7.27
CA PRO A 79 2.34 -10.25 -7.47
C PRO A 79 2.00 -10.93 -8.81
N ASP A 80 0.93 -10.49 -9.47
CA ASP A 80 0.52 -10.94 -10.80
C ASP A 80 1.14 -10.10 -11.93
N GLY A 81 2.04 -9.17 -11.60
CA GLY A 81 2.75 -8.31 -12.53
C GLY A 81 1.97 -7.06 -12.97
N ARG A 82 0.71 -6.89 -12.53
CA ARG A 82 -0.06 -5.67 -12.85
C ARG A 82 0.42 -4.51 -11.98
N THR A 83 0.50 -3.32 -12.58
CA THR A 83 0.74 -2.09 -11.83
C THR A 83 -0.59 -1.39 -11.54
N THR A 84 -0.78 -1.00 -10.28
CA THR A 84 -1.94 -0.23 -9.80
C THR A 84 -1.47 1.04 -9.07
N ARG A 85 -2.40 1.94 -8.78
CA ARG A 85 -2.15 3.16 -7.99
C ARG A 85 -2.75 3.04 -6.61
N VAL A 86 -2.07 3.63 -5.65
CA VAL A 86 -2.55 3.74 -4.27
C VAL A 86 -3.65 4.79 -4.19
N ILE A 87 -4.81 4.37 -3.70
CA ILE A 87 -5.93 5.26 -3.38
C ILE A 87 -5.76 5.82 -1.97
N ALA A 88 -5.54 4.94 -0.99
CA ALA A 88 -5.52 5.28 0.41
C ALA A 88 -4.61 4.33 1.20
N VAL A 89 -4.00 4.86 2.25
CA VAL A 89 -3.15 4.13 3.18
C VAL A 89 -3.65 4.31 4.60
N ALA A 90 -3.79 3.20 5.33
CA ALA A 90 -4.17 3.19 6.73
C ALA A 90 -3.10 2.46 7.55
N ALA A 91 -2.62 3.12 8.61
CA ALA A 91 -1.73 2.50 9.58
C ALA A 91 -2.56 1.87 10.70
N HIS A 92 -2.45 0.54 10.85
CA HIS A 92 -3.01 -0.20 11.98
C HIS A 92 -1.99 -0.16 13.12
N THR A 93 -2.14 0.79 14.02
CA THR A 93 -1.26 1.01 15.19
C THR A 93 -1.91 0.52 16.48
N ALA A 94 -1.10 0.12 17.46
CA ALA A 94 -1.58 -0.33 18.76
C ALA A 94 -0.63 0.10 19.90
N PRO A 95 -0.57 1.42 20.20
CA PRO A 95 0.34 1.93 21.22
C PRO A 95 0.12 1.28 22.59
N GLY A 96 1.19 0.76 23.20
CA GLY A 96 1.16 0.17 24.54
C GLY A 96 0.61 -1.26 24.64
N LEU A 97 0.21 -1.87 23.52
CA LEU A 97 -0.26 -3.25 23.48
C LEU A 97 0.77 -4.17 22.80
N PRO A 98 0.95 -5.42 23.26
CA PRO A 98 1.85 -6.39 22.64
C PRO A 98 1.17 -7.10 21.45
N VAL A 99 0.51 -6.35 20.57
CA VAL A 99 -0.24 -6.90 19.42
C VAL A 99 0.38 -6.44 18.10
N PRO A 100 0.21 -7.22 17.01
CA PRO A 100 0.79 -6.87 15.72
C PRO A 100 0.24 -5.57 15.13
N GLU A 101 1.14 -4.74 14.59
CA GLU A 101 0.85 -3.58 13.78
C GLU A 101 1.08 -3.88 12.30
N SER A 102 0.35 -3.18 11.43
CA SER A 102 0.46 -3.35 9.97
C SER A 102 0.06 -2.09 9.21
N THR A 103 0.31 -2.09 7.91
CA THR A 103 -0.21 -1.09 6.98
C THR A 103 -1.20 -1.74 6.03
N GLU A 104 -2.35 -1.10 5.82
CA GLU A 104 -3.33 -1.45 4.80
C GLU A 104 -3.29 -0.42 3.67
N VAL A 105 -3.21 -0.89 2.43
CA VAL A 105 -3.18 -0.05 1.22
C VAL A 105 -4.34 -0.46 0.31
N SER A 106 -5.21 0.48 -0.01
CA SER A 106 -6.27 0.30 -1.00
C SER A 106 -5.76 0.75 -2.36
N CYS A 107 -5.91 -0.10 -3.38
CA CYS A 107 -5.42 0.15 -4.73
C CYS A 107 -6.56 0.20 -5.74
N GLU A 108 -6.40 0.99 -6.81
CA GLU A 108 -7.32 1.06 -7.96
C GLU A 108 -7.56 -0.32 -8.56
#